data_AF-A0A511BMD8-F1
#
_entry.id   AF-A0A511BMD8-F1
#
_cell.length_a   1.000
_cell.length_b   1.000
_cell.length_c   1.000
_cell.angle_alpha   90.00
_cell.angle_beta   90.00
_cell.angle_gamma   90.00
#
_symmetry.space_group_name_H-M   'P 1'
#
loop_
_entity.id
_entity.type
_entity.pdbx_description
1 polymer ?
#
loop_
_entity_poly.entity_id
_entity_poly.type
_entity_poly.pdbx_seq_one_letter_code
_entity_poly.pdbx_strand_id
1 'polypeptide(L)'
;MSELDVARFFYFQEMAATYLSVGKFESMLISAMHMCDRVKVRRALGLDEDAWALSVAKKSQLEGSTLGSLIKILERHNVDPADIAHVRWIKDKRDYFVHRLFYDHAWLGEMDAESCQFMRRRLLAIQLWLERGERKIWRIFERVGFIELDHLEDGGLLVMNGGVYDLIQADITKLGSEGADA
;
A
#
# COMPACT_ATOMS: atom_id res chain seq x y z
N MET A 1 36.02 9.52 15.54
CA MET A 1 35.02 8.60 14.97
C MET A 1 35.70 7.86 13.84
N SER A 2 35.73 6.52 13.89
CA SER A 2 36.41 5.71 12.86
C SER A 2 35.56 5.61 11.59
N GLU A 3 36.18 5.27 10.46
CA GLU A 3 35.46 5.02 9.20
C GLU A 3 34.42 3.90 9.35
N LEU A 4 34.72 2.89 10.18
CA LEU A 4 33.79 1.81 10.51
C LEU A 4 32.58 2.33 11.29
N ASP A 5 32.77 3.25 12.24
CA ASP A 5 31.67 3.86 13.00
C ASP A 5 30.73 4.63 12.08
N VAL A 6 31.29 5.37 11.12
CA VAL A 6 30.53 6.12 10.10
C VAL A 6 29.76 5.17 9.19
N ALA A 7 30.40 4.09 8.72
CA ALA A 7 29.75 3.10 7.86
C ALA A 7 28.57 2.41 8.57
N ARG A 8 28.75 2.04 9.84
CA ARG A 8 27.71 1.46 10.70
C ARG A 8 26.57 2.43 10.99
N PHE A 9 26.89 3.70 11.29
CA PHE A 9 25.90 4.74 11.50
C PHE A 9 24.97 4.89 10.28
N PHE A 10 25.55 5.03 9.09
CA PHE A 10 24.74 5.15 7.88
C PHE A 10 23.98 3.87 7.54
N TYR A 11 24.54 2.69 7.83
CA TYR A 11 23.82 1.43 7.66
C TYR A 11 22.57 1.38 8.55
N PHE A 12 22.70 1.76 9.83
CA PHE A 12 21.56 1.84 10.74
C PHE A 12 20.50 2.85 10.27
N GLN A 13 20.93 4.02 9.77
CA GLN A 13 20.02 5.00 9.20
C GLN A 13 19.22 4.43 8.02
N GLU A 14 19.89 3.73 7.09
CA GLU A 14 19.20 3.10 5.95
C GLU A 14 18.26 1.97 6.40
N MET A 15 18.60 1.23 7.45
CA MET A 15 17.70 0.23 8.03
C MET A 15 16.42 0.87 8.55
N ALA A 16 16.54 1.95 9.33
CA ALA A 16 15.40 2.70 9.85
C ALA A 16 14.54 3.29 8.73
N ALA A 17 15.17 3.90 7.72
CA ALA A 17 14.48 4.44 6.54
C ALA A 17 13.73 3.34 5.76
N THR A 18 14.34 2.17 5.61
CA THR A 18 13.71 1.01 4.95
C THR A 18 12.52 0.50 5.76
N TYR A 19 12.64 0.44 7.09
CA TYR A 19 11.53 0.05 7.97
C TYR A 19 10.33 1.00 7.82
N LEU A 20 10.57 2.31 7.84
CA LEU A 20 9.52 3.31 7.61
C LEU A 20 8.90 3.20 6.21
N SER A 21 9.73 2.96 5.19
CA SER A 21 9.26 2.77 3.81
C SER A 21 8.37 1.54 3.66
N VAL A 22 8.71 0.43 4.32
CA VAL A 22 7.85 -0.76 4.39
C VAL A 22 6.54 -0.44 5.08
N GLY A 23 6.56 0.23 6.24
CA GLY A 23 5.34 0.61 6.97
C GLY A 23 4.42 1.55 6.17
N LYS A 24 4.99 2.54 5.47
CA LYS A 24 4.25 3.42 4.55
C LYS A 24 3.61 2.61 3.42
N PHE A 25 4.39 1.71 2.80
CA PHE A 25 3.90 0.87 1.72
C PHE A 25 2.76 -0.05 2.17
N GLU A 26 2.89 -0.69 3.35
CA GLU A 26 1.84 -1.52 3.93
C GLU A 26 0.56 -0.71 4.23
N SER A 27 0.71 0.50 4.79
CA SER A 27 -0.42 1.40 5.04
C SER A 27 -1.15 1.76 3.74
N MET A 28 -0.40 2.09 2.68
CA MET A 28 -0.96 2.38 1.36
C MET A 28 -1.73 1.17 0.80
N LEU A 29 -1.19 -0.04 0.92
CA LEU A 29 -1.87 -1.27 0.49
C LEU A 29 -3.18 -1.50 1.25
N ILE A 30 -3.20 -1.26 2.56
CA ILE A 30 -4.40 -1.37 3.38
C ILE A 30 -5.46 -0.36 2.89
N SER A 31 -5.06 0.89 2.66
CA SER A 31 -5.95 1.91 2.08
C SER A 31 -6.49 1.49 0.71
N ALA A 32 -5.64 0.98 -0.16
CA ALA A 32 -6.01 0.51 -1.49
C ALA A 32 -7.00 -0.68 -1.41
N MET A 33 -6.74 -1.65 -0.53
CA MET A 33 -7.64 -2.77 -0.29
C MET A 33 -8.99 -2.33 0.28
N HIS A 34 -9.01 -1.34 1.19
CA HIS A 34 -10.24 -0.76 1.73
C HIS A 34 -11.09 -0.13 0.63
N MET A 35 -10.47 0.60 -0.30
CA MET A 35 -11.16 1.18 -1.46
C MET A 35 -11.77 0.10 -2.37
N CYS A 36 -11.02 -0.96 -2.69
CA CYS A 36 -11.51 -2.08 -3.51
C CYS A 36 -12.64 -2.87 -2.84
N ASP A 37 -12.56 -3.08 -1.53
CA ASP A 37 -13.61 -3.79 -0.80
C ASP A 37 -14.88 -2.95 -0.64
N ARG A 38 -14.79 -1.61 -0.61
CA ARG A 38 -15.97 -0.74 -0.65
C ARG A 38 -16.73 -0.88 -1.98
N VAL A 39 -16.03 -1.14 -3.09
CA VAL A 39 -16.65 -1.49 -4.39
C VAL A 39 -17.39 -2.84 -4.31
N LYS A 40 -16.96 -3.79 -3.47
CA LYS A 40 -17.75 -5.00 -3.18
C LYS A 40 -18.94 -4.74 -2.25
N VAL A 41 -18.77 -3.86 -1.25
CA VAL A 41 -19.84 -3.42 -0.34
C VAL A 41 -20.98 -2.71 -1.09
N ARG A 42 -20.66 -1.99 -2.18
CA ARG A 42 -21.60 -1.35 -3.14
C ARG A 42 -22.72 -2.29 -3.64
N ARG A 43 -22.49 -3.60 -3.72
CA ARG A 43 -23.50 -4.57 -4.15
C ARG A 43 -24.41 -5.07 -3.03
N ALA A 44 -24.05 -4.83 -1.77
CA ALA A 44 -24.65 -5.54 -0.63
C ALA A 44 -25.39 -4.64 0.37
N LEU A 45 -25.03 -3.37 0.53
CA LEU A 45 -25.42 -2.62 1.73
C LEU A 45 -25.96 -1.22 1.42
N GLY A 46 -27.23 -1.01 1.78
CA GLY A 46 -27.87 0.30 1.90
C GLY A 46 -27.49 1.02 3.20
N LEU A 47 -28.43 1.78 3.76
CA LEU A 47 -28.26 2.67 4.93
C LEU A 47 -27.92 1.87 6.21
N ASP A 48 -26.73 2.03 6.81
CA ASP A 48 -26.61 1.86 8.27
C ASP A 48 -25.25 2.27 8.90
N GLU A 49 -25.34 2.79 10.12
CA GLU A 49 -24.24 3.18 11.03
C GLU A 49 -23.42 1.95 11.50
N ASP A 50 -24.04 0.77 11.53
CA ASP A 50 -23.39 -0.53 11.75
C ASP A 50 -22.39 -0.89 10.65
N ALA A 51 -22.55 -0.35 9.44
CA ALA A 51 -21.60 -0.54 8.34
C ALA A 51 -20.28 0.22 8.60
N TRP A 52 -20.33 1.32 9.35
CA TRP A 52 -19.13 2.05 9.78
C TRP A 52 -18.38 1.29 10.88
N ALA A 53 -19.10 0.69 11.84
CA ALA A 53 -18.50 -0.20 12.84
C ALA A 53 -17.86 -1.45 12.20
N LEU A 54 -18.51 -2.03 11.18
CA LEU A 54 -17.94 -3.10 10.34
C LEU A 54 -16.73 -2.61 9.53
N SER A 55 -16.74 -1.39 9.00
CA SER A 55 -15.59 -0.78 8.30
C SER A 55 -14.38 -0.59 9.21
N VAL A 56 -14.59 -0.16 10.46
CA VAL A 56 -13.54 -0.04 11.48
C VAL A 56 -13.02 -1.41 11.92
N ALA A 57 -13.91 -2.39 12.14
CA ALA A 57 -13.50 -3.78 12.43
C ALA A 57 -12.73 -4.41 11.26
N LYS A 58 -13.13 -4.11 10.02
CA LYS A 58 -12.48 -4.57 8.80
C LYS A 58 -11.15 -3.88 8.55
N LYS A 59 -10.98 -2.60 8.94
CA LYS A 59 -9.69 -1.92 8.97
C LYS A 59 -8.72 -2.64 9.91
N SER A 60 -9.15 -3.02 11.11
CA SER A 60 -8.35 -3.82 12.05
C SER A 60 -8.02 -5.22 11.51
N GLN A 61 -8.94 -5.84 10.76
CA GLN A 61 -8.70 -7.13 10.09
C GLN A 61 -7.78 -7.01 8.85
N LEU A 62 -7.83 -5.88 8.14
CA LEU A 62 -6.97 -5.54 7.00
C LEU A 62 -5.57 -5.09 7.42
N GLU A 63 -5.42 -4.47 8.60
CA GLU A 63 -4.12 -4.28 9.26
C GLU A 63 -3.43 -5.62 9.56
N GLY A 64 -4.20 -6.71 9.70
CA GLY A 64 -3.70 -8.09 9.72
C GLY A 64 -3.58 -8.77 8.34
N SER A 65 -4.00 -8.10 7.25
CA SER A 65 -4.10 -8.67 5.90
C SER A 65 -2.91 -8.25 5.04
N THR A 66 -2.13 -9.24 4.63
CA THR A 66 -0.83 -9.06 3.99
C THR A 66 -0.94 -8.78 2.48
N LEU A 67 0.17 -8.39 1.84
CA LEU A 67 0.32 -8.38 0.37
C LEU A 67 -0.24 -9.64 -0.33
N GLY A 68 -0.19 -10.79 0.34
CA GLY A 68 -0.74 -12.04 -0.17
C GLY A 68 -2.26 -11.99 -0.39
N SER A 69 -3.00 -11.26 0.44
CA SER A 69 -4.44 -11.05 0.28
C SER A 69 -4.73 -10.14 -0.91
N LEU A 70 -3.95 -9.07 -1.10
CA LEU A 70 -4.09 -8.22 -2.29
C LEU A 70 -3.86 -9.01 -3.58
N ILE A 71 -2.81 -9.84 -3.64
CA ILE A 71 -2.52 -10.68 -4.81
C ILE A 71 -3.72 -11.59 -5.13
N LYS A 72 -4.29 -12.26 -4.11
CA LYS A 72 -5.49 -13.10 -4.29
C LYS A 72 -6.72 -12.32 -4.77
N ILE A 73 -6.87 -11.06 -4.37
CA ILE A 73 -7.95 -10.20 -4.88
C ILE A 73 -7.70 -9.91 -6.35
N LEU A 74 -6.51 -9.43 -6.71
CA LEU A 74 -6.18 -9.06 -8.09
C LEU A 74 -6.30 -10.24 -9.06
N GLU A 75 -5.89 -11.45 -8.65
CA GLU A 75 -6.02 -12.68 -9.45
C GLU A 75 -7.48 -13.01 -9.82
N ARG A 76 -8.46 -12.59 -9.00
CA ARG A 76 -9.89 -12.81 -9.26
C ARG A 76 -10.49 -11.79 -10.24
N HIS A 77 -9.74 -10.75 -10.61
CA HIS A 77 -10.27 -9.58 -11.34
C HIS A 77 -9.68 -9.39 -12.75
N ASN A 78 -9.25 -10.48 -13.41
CA ASN A 78 -8.73 -10.48 -14.79
C ASN A 78 -7.62 -9.43 -15.05
N VAL A 79 -6.77 -9.22 -14.03
CA VAL A 79 -5.62 -8.31 -14.10
C VAL A 79 -4.53 -8.92 -14.97
N ASP A 80 -3.78 -8.07 -15.70
CA ASP A 80 -2.67 -8.51 -16.55
C ASP A 80 -1.67 -9.39 -15.75
N PRO A 81 -1.30 -10.58 -16.25
CA PRO A 81 -0.32 -11.45 -15.60
C PRO A 81 1.01 -10.77 -15.25
N ALA A 82 1.46 -9.79 -16.04
CA ALA A 82 2.68 -9.03 -15.78
C ALA A 82 2.56 -8.12 -14.54
N ASP A 83 1.35 -7.61 -14.25
CA ASP A 83 1.07 -6.83 -13.06
C ASP A 83 1.02 -7.71 -11.81
N ILE A 84 0.40 -8.88 -11.90
CA ILE A 84 0.43 -9.88 -10.83
C ILE A 84 1.87 -10.33 -10.53
N ALA A 85 2.67 -10.58 -11.56
CA ALA A 85 4.09 -10.92 -11.41
C ALA A 85 4.88 -9.80 -10.72
N HIS A 86 4.58 -8.53 -11.03
CA HIS A 86 5.20 -7.39 -10.37
C HIS A 86 4.83 -7.29 -8.88
N VAL A 87 3.55 -7.46 -8.52
CA VAL A 87 3.10 -7.42 -7.11
C VAL A 87 3.73 -8.57 -6.32
N ARG A 88 3.83 -9.77 -6.90
CA ARG A 88 4.55 -10.91 -6.30
C ARG A 88 6.03 -10.60 -6.10
N TRP A 89 6.69 -10.01 -7.10
CA TRP A 89 8.11 -9.62 -6.96
C TRP A 89 8.32 -8.60 -5.84
N ILE A 90 7.43 -7.62 -5.70
CA ILE A 90 7.48 -6.64 -4.59
C ILE A 90 7.27 -7.34 -3.23
N LYS A 91 6.33 -8.29 -3.15
CA LYS A 91 6.13 -9.11 -1.95
C LYS A 91 7.42 -9.80 -1.53
N ASP A 92 8.13 -10.42 -2.47
CA ASP A 92 9.38 -11.12 -2.18
C ASP A 92 10.46 -10.17 -1.64
N LYS A 93 10.49 -8.90 -2.08
CA LYS A 93 11.45 -7.89 -1.56
C LYS A 93 11.11 -7.46 -0.13
N ARG A 94 9.83 -7.25 0.15
CA ARG A 94 9.34 -6.98 1.51
C ARG A 94 9.65 -8.15 2.44
N ASP A 95 9.34 -9.38 2.01
CA ASP A 95 9.56 -10.57 2.84
C ASP A 95 11.04 -10.85 3.07
N TYR A 96 11.91 -10.56 2.09
CA TYR A 96 13.34 -10.58 2.30
C TYR A 96 13.77 -9.64 3.43
N PHE A 97 13.29 -8.39 3.43
CA PHE A 97 13.61 -7.43 4.49
C PHE A 97 13.08 -7.87 5.86
N VAL A 98 11.81 -8.28 5.93
CA VAL A 98 11.14 -8.62 7.19
C VAL A 98 11.61 -9.95 7.79
N HIS A 99 11.86 -10.95 6.94
CA HIS A 99 12.09 -12.32 7.40
C HIS A 99 13.48 -12.86 7.18
N ARG A 100 14.36 -12.19 6.42
CA ARG A 100 15.65 -12.79 6.03
C ARG A 100 16.86 -11.90 6.28
N LEU A 101 16.69 -10.58 6.25
CA LEU A 101 17.76 -9.62 6.51
C LEU A 101 18.53 -9.92 7.83
N PHE A 102 17.80 -10.28 8.89
CA PHE A 102 18.38 -10.54 10.21
C PHE A 102 18.89 -11.98 10.40
N TYR A 103 18.52 -12.91 9.51
CA TYR A 103 19.05 -14.28 9.52
C TYR A 103 20.38 -14.39 8.78
N ASP A 104 20.65 -13.48 7.83
CA ASP A 104 21.90 -13.43 7.05
C ASP A 104 23.07 -12.77 7.83
N HIS A 105 23.05 -12.75 9.18
CA HIS A 105 24.07 -12.12 10.04
C HIS A 105 24.36 -10.63 9.75
N ALA A 106 23.38 -9.89 9.21
CA ALA A 106 23.53 -8.46 8.92
C ALA A 106 23.42 -7.57 10.18
N TRP A 107 23.99 -8.01 11.30
CA TRP A 107 24.01 -7.31 12.57
C TRP A 107 25.16 -6.29 12.59
N LEU A 108 24.87 -5.08 13.07
CA LEU A 108 25.82 -3.96 13.13
C LEU A 108 27.18 -4.30 13.77
N GLY A 109 27.19 -5.18 14.78
CA GLY A 109 28.41 -5.59 15.48
C GLY A 109 29.31 -6.52 14.69
N GLU A 110 28.75 -7.28 13.75
CA GLU A 110 29.43 -8.36 13.03
C GLU A 110 29.93 -7.92 11.64
N MET A 111 29.53 -6.72 11.19
CA MET A 111 29.82 -6.20 9.85
C MET A 111 31.03 -5.27 9.82
N ASP A 112 31.84 -5.41 8.77
CA ASP A 112 32.88 -4.45 8.37
C ASP A 112 32.31 -3.31 7.51
N ALA A 113 33.16 -2.34 7.17
CA ALA A 113 32.74 -1.13 6.46
C ALA A 113 32.23 -1.43 5.03
N GLU A 114 32.84 -2.39 4.34
CA GLU A 114 32.43 -2.79 2.99
C GLU A 114 31.06 -3.49 3.02
N SER A 115 30.85 -4.40 3.96
CA SER A 115 29.58 -5.07 4.19
C SER A 115 28.49 -4.06 4.53
N CYS A 116 28.78 -3.07 5.39
CA CYS A 116 27.85 -1.98 5.69
C CYS A 116 27.48 -1.20 4.42
N GLN A 117 28.45 -0.87 3.57
CA GLN A 117 28.19 -0.15 2.32
C GLN A 117 27.35 -0.99 1.33
N PHE A 118 27.65 -2.28 1.19
CA PHE A 118 26.89 -3.20 0.36
C PHE A 118 25.43 -3.28 0.81
N MET A 119 25.21 -3.48 2.11
CA MET A 119 23.85 -3.59 2.66
C MET A 119 23.08 -2.28 2.57
N ARG A 120 23.73 -1.12 2.76
CA ARG A 120 23.11 0.19 2.51
C ARG A 120 22.55 0.32 1.10
N ARG A 121 23.33 -0.05 0.08
CA ARG A 121 22.86 0.02 -1.32
C ARG A 121 21.65 -0.88 -1.55
N ARG A 122 21.64 -2.07 -0.93
CA ARG A 122 20.52 -3.01 -1.01
C ARG A 122 19.26 -2.47 -0.33
N LEU A 123 19.41 -1.86 0.85
CA LEU A 123 18.31 -1.23 1.59
C LEU A 123 17.72 -0.05 0.82
N LEU A 124 18.57 0.83 0.28
CA LEU A 124 18.13 1.92 -0.58
C LEU A 124 17.40 1.41 -1.83
N ALA A 125 17.89 0.33 -2.46
CA ALA A 125 17.21 -0.28 -3.60
C ALA A 125 15.81 -0.78 -3.21
N ILE A 126 15.65 -1.41 -2.04
CA ILE A 126 14.34 -1.85 -1.52
C ILE A 126 13.40 -0.65 -1.35
N GLN A 127 13.86 0.44 -0.72
CA GLN A 127 13.07 1.66 -0.55
C GLN A 127 12.54 2.18 -1.90
N LEU A 128 13.43 2.31 -2.90
CA LEU A 128 13.08 2.75 -4.25
C LEU A 128 12.10 1.79 -4.95
N TRP A 129 12.25 0.48 -4.74
CA TRP A 129 11.32 -0.50 -5.29
C TRP A 129 9.93 -0.39 -4.68
N LEU A 130 9.82 -0.15 -3.37
CA LEU A 130 8.53 0.04 -2.69
C LEU A 130 7.84 1.31 -3.18
N GLU A 131 8.56 2.43 -3.29
CA GLU A 131 8.00 3.71 -3.78
C GLU A 131 7.56 3.62 -5.25
N ARG A 132 8.29 2.88 -6.09
CA ARG A 132 7.86 2.58 -7.46
C ARG A 132 6.67 1.63 -7.50
N GLY A 133 6.67 0.63 -6.62
CA GLY A 133 5.58 -0.33 -6.46
C GLY A 133 4.26 0.38 -6.09
N GLU A 134 4.31 1.34 -5.16
CA GLU A 134 3.17 2.18 -4.77
C GLU A 134 2.52 2.85 -5.99
N ARG A 135 3.31 3.60 -6.76
CA ARG A 135 2.82 4.26 -7.98
C ARG A 135 2.26 3.27 -9.01
N LYS A 136 2.91 2.11 -9.18
CA LYS A 136 2.47 1.11 -10.15
C LYS A 136 1.17 0.42 -9.71
N ILE A 137 1.00 0.14 -8.42
CA ILE A 137 -0.23 -0.46 -7.87
C ILE A 137 -1.43 0.46 -8.10
N TRP A 138 -1.28 1.76 -7.87
CA TRP A 138 -2.34 2.72 -8.17
C TRP A 138 -2.73 2.70 -9.65
N ARG A 139 -1.75 2.71 -10.56
CA ARG A 139 -2.02 2.60 -12.00
C ARG A 139 -2.70 1.28 -12.40
N ILE A 140 -2.38 0.18 -11.70
CA ILE A 140 -3.07 -1.11 -11.92
C ILE A 140 -4.55 -0.95 -11.55
N PHE A 141 -4.84 -0.35 -10.41
CA PHE A 141 -6.21 -0.19 -9.94
C PHE A 141 -7.02 0.74 -10.85
N GLU A 142 -6.40 1.79 -11.37
CA GLU A 142 -7.00 2.67 -12.38
C GLU A 142 -7.33 1.92 -13.66
N ARG A 143 -6.37 1.18 -14.24
CA ARG A 143 -6.59 0.39 -15.47
C ARG A 143 -7.71 -0.65 -15.34
N VAL A 144 -7.89 -1.19 -14.15
CA VAL A 144 -8.92 -2.19 -13.85
C VAL A 144 -10.26 -1.52 -13.49
N GLY A 145 -10.29 -0.19 -13.38
CA GLY A 145 -11.49 0.60 -13.11
C GLY A 145 -11.92 0.58 -11.64
N PHE A 146 -11.02 0.31 -10.70
CA PHE A 146 -11.33 0.35 -9.26
C PHE A 146 -11.29 1.75 -8.67
N ILE A 147 -10.48 2.63 -9.25
CA ILE A 147 -10.23 3.99 -8.81
C ILE A 147 -10.00 4.89 -10.02
N GLU A 148 -10.07 6.19 -9.80
CA GLU A 148 -9.64 7.23 -10.73
C GLU A 148 -8.41 7.92 -10.14
N LEU A 149 -7.43 8.24 -11.01
CA LEU A 149 -6.22 8.95 -10.61
C LEU A 149 -6.20 10.33 -11.26
N ASP A 150 -6.24 11.37 -10.42
CA ASP A 150 -5.98 12.73 -10.86
C ASP A 150 -4.51 13.08 -10.62
N HIS A 151 -3.83 13.41 -11.70
CA HIS A 151 -2.44 13.87 -11.67
C HIS A 151 -2.40 15.37 -11.41
N LEU A 152 -1.79 15.77 -10.29
CA LEU A 152 -1.61 17.17 -9.93
C LEU A 152 -0.38 17.76 -10.65
N GLU A 153 -0.39 19.09 -10.85
CA GLU A 153 0.67 19.79 -11.59
C GLU A 153 2.07 19.68 -10.94
N ASP A 154 2.12 19.42 -9.63
CA ASP A 154 3.35 19.23 -8.85
C ASP A 154 3.89 17.79 -8.91
N GLY A 155 3.24 16.90 -9.66
CA GLY A 155 3.58 15.48 -9.73
C GLY A 155 2.96 14.65 -8.60
N GLY A 156 2.13 15.25 -7.74
CA GLY A 156 1.26 14.56 -6.80
C GLY A 156 0.18 13.74 -7.50
N LEU A 157 -0.42 12.82 -6.75
CA LEU A 157 -1.49 11.94 -7.21
C LEU A 157 -2.65 12.04 -6.21
N LEU A 158 -3.82 12.45 -6.69
CA LEU A 158 -5.05 12.32 -5.95
C LEU A 158 -5.74 11.03 -6.39
N VAL A 159 -5.94 10.14 -5.43
CA VAL A 159 -6.57 8.83 -5.65
C VAL A 159 -8.03 8.91 -5.21
N MET A 160 -8.95 8.83 -6.16
CA MET A 160 -10.39 8.90 -5.89
C MET A 160 -11.07 7.58 -6.19
N ASN A 161 -12.08 7.24 -5.40
CA ASN A 161 -13.00 6.18 -5.76
C ASN A 161 -14.09 6.82 -6.63
N GLY A 162 -14.00 6.66 -7.96
CA GLY A 162 -14.94 7.30 -8.92
C GLY A 162 -16.42 7.02 -8.62
N GLY A 163 -16.73 5.86 -8.03
CA GLY A 163 -18.09 5.52 -7.64
C GLY A 163 -18.65 6.30 -6.44
N VAL A 164 -17.85 7.06 -5.68
CA VAL A 164 -18.32 7.77 -4.47
C VAL A 164 -19.01 9.08 -4.80
N TYR A 165 -18.57 9.80 -5.84
CA TYR A 165 -19.14 11.10 -6.21
C TYR A 165 -20.58 10.96 -6.69
N ASP A 166 -20.83 10.00 -7.58
CA ASP A 166 -22.17 9.72 -8.11
C ASP A 166 -23.15 9.28 -7.01
N LEU A 167 -22.66 8.58 -5.98
CA LEU A 167 -23.47 8.12 -4.85
C LEU A 167 -23.85 9.27 -3.91
N ILE A 168 -22.90 10.15 -3.59
CA ILE A 168 -23.18 11.34 -2.77
C ILE A 168 -24.22 12.23 -3.50
N GLN A 169 -24.09 12.38 -4.82
CA GLN A 169 -25.07 13.12 -5.60
C GLN A 169 -26.45 12.43 -5.62
N ALA A 170 -26.49 11.10 -5.80
CA ALA A 170 -27.75 10.36 -5.78
C ALA A 170 -28.45 10.40 -4.41
N ASP A 171 -27.71 10.32 -3.31
CA ASP A 171 -28.25 10.41 -1.95
C ASP A 171 -28.70 11.83 -1.60
N ILE A 172 -27.94 12.86 -2.00
CA ILE A 172 -28.36 14.27 -1.86
C ILE A 172 -29.64 14.52 -2.67
N THR A 173 -29.75 13.95 -3.86
CA THR A 173 -30.94 14.10 -4.71
C THR A 173 -32.16 13.40 -4.08
N LYS A 174 -31.98 12.22 -3.49
CA LYS A 174 -33.04 11.51 -2.75
C LYS A 174 -33.50 12.26 -1.51
N LEU A 175 -32.58 12.76 -0.69
CA LEU A 175 -32.88 13.55 0.50
C LEU A 175 -33.58 14.87 0.16
N GLY A 176 -33.21 15.49 -0.98
CA GLY A 176 -33.89 16.68 -1.50
C GLY A 176 -35.32 16.40 -1.99
N SER A 177 -35.59 15.20 -2.53
CA SER A 177 -36.95 14.80 -2.95
C SER A 177 -37.86 14.38 -1.78
N GLU A 178 -37.32 13.82 -0.71
CA GLU A 178 -38.10 13.43 0.48
C GLU A 178 -38.45 14.63 1.38
N GLY A 179 -37.73 15.74 1.27
CA GLY A 179 -38.03 16.99 1.98
C GLY A 179 -38.97 17.96 1.24
N ALA A 180 -39.35 17.65 -0.01
CA ALA A 180 -40.23 18.49 -0.82
C ALA A 180 -41.72 18.10 -0.74
N ASP A 181 -42.03 16.93 -0.16
CA ASP A 181 -43.38 16.38 0.03
C ASP A 181 -43.84 16.39 1.50
N ALA A 182 -43.24 17.23 2.36
CA ALA A 182 -43.63 17.41 3.77
C ALA A 182 -44.17 18.83 4.05
#